data_AF-A0A952T2E5-F1
#
_entry.id   AF-A0A952T2E5-F1
#
_cell.length_a   1.000
_cell.length_b   1.000
_cell.length_c   1.000
_cell.angle_alpha   90.00
_cell.angle_beta   90.00
_cell.angle_gamma   90.00
#
_symmetry.space_group_name_H-M   'P 1'
#
loop_
_entity.id
_entity.type
_entity.pdbx_description
1 polymer ?
#
loop_
_entity_poly.entity_id
_entity_poly.type
_entity_poly.pdbx_seq_one_letter_code
_entity_poly.pdbx_strand_id
1 'polypeptide(L)'
;MMIQVLAQRGLYLCDIATQVGVHPRTVRRALARGGAPALRPNRRGSRLDPYRADIDRLLAEGVWNAVVIFRELQAKGYTGQLSILRDYIRPKRALRVRRATMRFETAPGQQLQSDWGEQARMGWMGSGFVILTICLHPHFRLPCPPRSSFM
;
A
#
# COMPACT_ATOMS: atom_id res chain seq x y z
N MET A 1 -12.98 -26.84 30.62
CA MET A 1 -13.25 -27.06 29.16
C MET A 1 -14.48 -27.94 29.02
N MET A 2 -15.42 -27.61 28.11
CA MET A 2 -16.70 -28.32 27.94
C MET A 2 -16.53 -29.85 27.78
N ILE A 3 -15.54 -30.29 27.00
CA ILE A 3 -15.24 -31.71 26.76
C ILE A 3 -14.90 -32.48 28.06
N GLN A 4 -14.19 -31.85 29.01
CA GLN A 4 -13.82 -32.48 30.28
C GLN A 4 -15.02 -32.64 31.20
N VAL A 5 -15.91 -31.63 31.24
CA VAL A 5 -17.13 -31.67 32.06
C VAL A 5 -18.06 -32.78 31.58
N LEU A 6 -18.20 -32.96 30.27
CA LEU A 6 -19.03 -34.01 29.69
C LEU A 6 -18.44 -35.41 29.94
N ALA A 7 -17.12 -35.56 29.91
CA ALA A 7 -16.47 -36.82 30.24
C ALA A 7 -16.60 -37.17 31.75
N GLN A 8 -16.53 -36.20 32.65
CA GLN A 8 -16.75 -36.41 34.09
C GLN A 8 -18.19 -36.83 34.42
N ARG A 9 -19.16 -36.46 33.57
CA ARG A 9 -20.55 -36.90 33.68
C ARG A 9 -20.79 -38.34 33.19
N GLY A 10 -19.75 -39.03 32.71
CA GLY A 10 -19.83 -40.44 32.28
C GLY A 10 -20.37 -40.65 30.86
N LEU A 11 -20.42 -39.60 30.02
CA LEU A 11 -20.89 -39.70 28.63
C LEU A 11 -19.87 -40.44 27.74
N TYR A 12 -20.37 -41.20 26.77
CA TYR A 12 -19.52 -41.88 25.79
C TYR A 12 -18.85 -40.88 24.84
N LEU A 13 -17.64 -41.22 24.36
CA LEU A 13 -16.83 -40.34 23.51
C LEU A 13 -17.54 -39.92 22.21
N CYS A 14 -18.37 -40.79 21.65
CA CYS A 14 -19.16 -40.52 20.45
C CYS A 14 -20.25 -39.47 20.71
N ASP A 15 -20.90 -39.53 21.87
CA ASP A 15 -21.97 -38.59 22.24
C ASP A 15 -21.40 -37.19 22.51
N ILE A 16 -20.25 -37.14 23.19
CA ILE A 16 -19.49 -35.90 23.41
C ILE A 16 -19.08 -35.28 22.06
N ALA A 17 -18.63 -36.11 21.11
CA ALA A 17 -18.26 -35.67 19.76
C ALA A 17 -19.44 -35.07 18.99
N THR A 18 -20.60 -35.73 19.03
CA THR A 18 -21.83 -35.24 18.40
C THR A 18 -22.31 -33.93 19.02
N GLN A 19 -22.29 -33.82 20.35
CA GLN A 19 -22.73 -32.62 21.07
C GLN A 19 -21.80 -31.41 20.84
N VAL A 20 -20.49 -31.63 20.73
CA VAL A 20 -19.49 -30.57 20.54
C VAL A 20 -19.21 -30.30 19.05
N GLY A 21 -19.70 -31.14 18.13
CA GLY A 21 -19.50 -30.99 16.69
C GLY A 21 -18.05 -31.26 16.24
N VAL A 22 -17.33 -32.12 16.95
CA VAL A 22 -15.91 -32.45 16.65
C VAL A 22 -15.74 -33.95 16.47
N HIS A 23 -14.77 -34.36 15.66
CA HIS A 23 -14.48 -35.79 15.45
C HIS A 23 -14.11 -36.51 16.77
N PRO A 24 -14.54 -37.76 17.03
CA PRO A 24 -14.24 -38.50 18.28
C PRO A 24 -12.74 -38.60 18.62
N ARG A 25 -11.87 -38.68 17.60
CA ARG A 25 -10.40 -38.60 17.77
C ARG A 25 -9.94 -37.29 18.43
N THR A 26 -10.60 -36.17 18.15
CA THR A 26 -10.33 -34.87 18.76
C THR A 26 -10.72 -34.86 20.23
N VAL A 27 -11.88 -35.44 20.58
CA VAL A 27 -12.33 -35.63 21.97
C VAL A 27 -11.31 -36.47 22.74
N ARG A 28 -10.91 -37.62 22.20
CA ARG A 28 -9.89 -38.50 22.81
C ARG A 28 -8.56 -37.78 23.01
N ARG A 29 -8.10 -37.02 22.01
CA ARG A 29 -6.87 -36.21 22.10
C ARG A 29 -6.98 -35.09 23.13
N ALA A 30 -8.14 -34.45 23.25
CA ALA A 30 -8.38 -33.37 24.21
C ALA A 30 -8.41 -33.90 25.66
N LEU A 31 -9.05 -35.05 25.89
CA LEU A 31 -9.05 -35.71 27.20
C LEU A 31 -7.64 -36.18 27.59
N ALA A 32 -6.89 -36.79 26.67
CA ALA A 32 -5.51 -37.22 26.92
C ALA A 32 -4.56 -36.06 27.21
N ARG A 33 -4.81 -34.87 26.65
CA ARG A 33 -4.01 -33.67 26.90
C ARG A 33 -4.32 -33.01 28.25
N GLY A 34 -5.48 -33.26 28.84
CA GLY A 34 -5.86 -32.70 30.13
C GLY A 34 -6.07 -31.17 30.16
N GLY A 35 -6.01 -30.49 29.00
CA GLY A 35 -6.10 -29.03 28.95
C GLY A 35 -6.19 -28.46 27.53
N ALA A 36 -6.29 -27.13 27.45
CA ALA A 36 -6.28 -26.41 26.18
C ALA A 36 -4.97 -26.69 25.40
N PRO A 37 -5.02 -26.75 24.06
CA PRO A 37 -3.80 -26.78 23.26
C PRO A 37 -2.86 -25.64 23.69
N ALA A 38 -1.59 -25.94 23.90
CA ALA A 38 -0.57 -24.92 23.99
C ALA A 38 -0.67 -24.01 22.76
N LEU A 39 -0.64 -22.69 22.98
CA LEU A 39 -0.61 -21.71 21.91
C LEU A 39 0.56 -22.08 21.00
N ARG A 40 0.31 -22.26 19.70
CA ARG A 40 1.38 -22.60 18.76
C ARG A 40 2.47 -21.53 18.89
N PRO A 41 3.76 -21.92 18.92
CA PRO A 41 4.84 -20.94 18.96
C PRO A 41 4.65 -19.96 17.81
N ASN A 42 4.78 -18.68 18.12
CA ASN A 42 4.57 -17.59 17.18
C ASN A 42 5.39 -17.88 15.91
N ARG A 43 4.77 -17.73 14.73
CA ARG A 43 5.46 -17.97 13.45
C ARG A 43 6.76 -17.17 13.46
N ARG A 44 7.87 -17.80 13.04
CA ARG A 44 9.20 -17.17 12.92
C ARG A 44 9.05 -15.73 12.42
N GLY A 45 9.64 -14.78 13.14
CA GLY A 45 9.60 -13.36 12.81
C GLY A 45 9.94 -13.13 11.34
N SER A 46 9.28 -12.16 10.72
CA SER A 46 9.59 -11.79 9.34
C SER A 46 11.02 -11.26 9.28
N ARG A 47 11.73 -11.52 8.18
CA ARG A 47 13.07 -10.96 7.93
C ARG A 47 13.08 -9.42 7.94
N LEU A 48 11.89 -8.81 7.83
CA LEU A 48 11.68 -7.37 7.89
C LEU A 48 11.68 -6.83 9.33
N ASP A 49 11.47 -7.67 10.35
CA ASP A 49 11.23 -7.26 11.74
C ASP A 49 12.35 -6.37 12.31
N PRO A 50 13.65 -6.67 12.10
CA PRO A 50 14.74 -5.81 12.57
C PRO A 50 14.77 -4.42 11.90
N TYR A 51 14.21 -4.31 10.70
CA TYR A 51 14.29 -3.11 9.87
C TYR A 51 13.02 -2.24 9.93
N ARG A 52 12.01 -2.65 10.71
CA ARG A 52 10.73 -1.91 10.83
C ARG A 52 10.92 -0.48 11.35
N ALA A 53 11.79 -0.30 12.34
CA ALA A 53 12.07 1.02 12.91
C ALA A 53 12.69 1.98 11.88
N ASP A 54 13.62 1.47 11.07
CA ASP A 54 14.25 2.24 9.99
C ASP A 54 13.25 2.65 8.91
N ILE A 55 12.35 1.74 8.53
CA ILE A 55 11.28 2.02 7.57
C ILE A 55 10.38 3.13 8.11
N ASP A 56 10.01 3.07 9.38
CA ASP A 56 9.11 4.05 9.99
C ASP A 56 9.74 5.43 10.10
N ARG A 57 11.05 5.49 10.36
CA ARG A 57 11.81 6.73 10.28
C ARG A 57 11.78 7.32 8.86
N LEU A 58 12.07 6.52 7.83
CA LEU A 58 12.06 6.97 6.43
C LEU A 58 10.66 7.42 5.96
N LEU A 59 9.61 6.75 6.43
CA LEU A 59 8.23 7.14 6.16
C LEU A 59 7.88 8.47 6.85
N ALA A 60 8.36 8.70 8.07
CA ALA A 60 8.19 9.96 8.79
C ALA A 60 8.93 11.12 8.11
N GLU A 61 10.10 10.87 7.52
CA GLU A 61 10.85 11.84 6.69
C GLU A 61 10.17 12.13 5.33
N GLY A 62 9.10 11.41 5.00
CA GLY A 62 8.32 11.62 3.77
C GLY A 62 8.81 10.83 2.56
N VAL A 63 9.71 9.87 2.74
CA VAL A 63 10.16 8.96 1.68
C VAL A 63 9.14 7.85 1.51
N TRP A 64 8.19 8.02 0.60
CA TRP A 64 7.12 7.02 0.35
C TRP A 64 7.41 6.05 -0.80
N ASN A 65 8.59 6.14 -1.42
CA ASN A 65 8.98 5.28 -2.53
C ASN A 65 9.58 3.97 -1.99
N ALA A 66 8.82 2.88 -2.12
CA ALA A 66 9.24 1.56 -1.65
C ALA A 66 10.55 1.07 -2.29
N VAL A 67 10.88 1.49 -3.52
CA VAL A 67 12.14 1.12 -4.18
C VAL A 67 13.32 1.84 -3.54
N VAL A 68 13.14 3.12 -3.17
CA VAL A 68 14.18 3.90 -2.48
C VAL A 68 14.42 3.31 -1.09
N ILE A 69 13.36 3.06 -0.32
CA ILE A 69 13.46 2.40 0.99
C ILE A 69 14.14 1.03 0.85
N PHE A 70 13.81 0.25 -0.18
CA PHE A 70 14.43 -1.04 -0.40
C PHE A 70 15.95 -0.95 -0.65
N ARG A 71 16.42 0.03 -1.41
CA ARG A 71 17.86 0.26 -1.63
C ARG A 71 18.57 0.63 -0.33
N GLU A 72 17.99 1.51 0.48
CA GLU A 72 18.51 1.86 1.81
C GLU A 72 18.61 0.63 2.72
N LEU A 73 17.58 -0.22 2.71
CA LEU A 73 17.59 -1.46 3.48
C LEU A 73 18.63 -2.45 2.95
N GLN A 74 18.82 -2.56 1.64
CA GLN A 74 19.85 -3.42 1.05
C GLN A 74 21.25 -2.96 1.46
N ALA A 75 21.50 -1.65 1.50
CA ALA A 75 22.78 -1.10 1.98
C ALA A 75 23.04 -1.47 3.46
N LYS A 76 21.98 -1.64 4.26
CA LYS A 76 22.05 -2.11 5.66
C LYS A 76 22.10 -3.64 5.80
N GLY A 77 22.13 -4.40 4.70
CA GLY A 77 22.20 -5.87 4.74
C GLY A 77 20.85 -6.59 4.68
N TYR A 78 19.78 -5.92 4.27
CA TYR A 78 18.48 -6.57 4.07
C TYR A 78 18.52 -7.52 2.87
N THR A 79 18.19 -8.79 3.14
CA THR A 79 18.23 -9.91 2.18
C THR A 79 16.84 -10.43 1.81
N GLY A 80 15.78 -9.72 2.21
CA GLY A 80 14.40 -10.08 1.89
C GLY A 80 13.92 -9.51 0.55
N GLN A 81 12.68 -9.82 0.18
CA GLN A 81 12.09 -9.38 -1.08
C GLN A 81 11.39 -8.02 -0.94
N LEU A 82 11.31 -7.29 -2.07
CA LEU A 82 10.57 -6.03 -2.18
C LEU A 82 9.07 -6.19 -1.90
N SER A 83 8.48 -7.34 -2.23
CA SER A 83 7.05 -7.62 -1.98
C SER A 83 6.70 -7.54 -0.51
N ILE A 84 7.55 -8.09 0.37
CA ILE A 84 7.35 -8.06 1.83
C ILE A 84 7.36 -6.62 2.35
N LEU A 85 8.26 -5.78 1.82
CA LEU A 85 8.33 -4.36 2.16
C LEU A 85 7.08 -3.61 1.67
N ARG A 86 6.60 -3.89 0.46
CA ARG A 86 5.38 -3.28 -0.08
C ARG A 86 4.16 -3.64 0.76
N ASP A 87 4.04 -4.89 1.18
CA ASP A 87 2.94 -5.35 2.04
C ASP A 87 2.94 -4.62 3.40
N TYR A 88 4.13 -4.34 3.94
CA TYR A 88 4.28 -3.56 5.17
C TYR A 88 3.93 -2.07 5.00
N ILE A 89 4.32 -1.45 3.88
CA ILE A 89 4.09 -0.01 3.61
C ILE A 89 2.64 0.26 3.18
N ARG A 90 2.00 -0.66 2.46
CA ARG A 90 0.66 -0.50 1.89
C ARG A 90 -0.39 0.01 2.88
N PRO A 91 -0.56 -0.57 4.09
CA PRO A 91 -1.53 -0.05 5.06
C PRO A 91 -1.18 1.35 5.56
N LYS A 92 0.12 1.68 5.68
CA LYS A 92 0.59 2.98 6.17
C LYS A 92 0.35 4.12 5.18
N ARG A 93 0.15 3.80 3.90
CA ARG A 93 -0.10 4.78 2.84
C ARG A 93 -1.46 5.46 2.96
N ALA A 94 -2.43 4.84 3.62
CA ALA A 94 -3.73 5.46 3.92
C ALA A 94 -3.59 6.67 4.85
N LEU A 95 -2.55 6.70 5.68
CA LEU A 95 -2.24 7.80 6.60
C LEU A 95 -1.52 8.96 5.91
N ARG A 96 -1.18 8.83 4.62
CA ARG A 96 -0.49 9.89 3.88
C ARG A 96 -1.46 11.04 3.68
N VAL A 97 -1.19 12.16 4.34
CA VAL A 97 -1.81 13.45 4.04
C VAL A 97 -1.54 13.75 2.57
N ARG A 98 -2.59 13.72 1.74
CA ARG A 98 -2.49 14.18 0.36
C ARG A 98 -2.16 15.67 0.44
N ARG A 99 -0.96 16.07 0.00
CA ARG A 99 -0.73 17.47 -0.38
C ARG A 99 -1.78 17.76 -1.44
N ALA A 100 -2.73 18.63 -1.11
CA ALA A 100 -3.61 19.21 -2.10
C ALA A 100 -2.71 19.97 -3.07
N THR A 101 -2.38 19.34 -4.19
CA THR A 101 -1.91 20.09 -5.35
C THR A 101 -3.07 21.00 -5.71
N MET A 102 -2.97 22.28 -5.33
CA MET A 102 -3.88 23.29 -5.82
C MET A 102 -3.72 23.32 -7.34
N ARG A 103 -4.79 22.95 -8.04
CA ARG A 103 -4.88 23.24 -9.47
C ARG A 103 -5.13 24.73 -9.58
N PHE A 104 -4.18 25.44 -10.17
CA PHE A 104 -4.34 26.84 -10.52
C PHE A 104 -4.79 26.87 -11.98
N GLU A 105 -6.05 27.21 -12.22
CA GLU A 105 -6.61 27.42 -13.55
C GLU A 105 -6.85 28.92 -13.72
N THR A 106 -6.06 29.58 -14.57
CA THR A 106 -6.29 30.98 -14.94
C THR A 106 -7.17 31.09 -16.18
N ALA A 107 -7.94 32.16 -16.27
CA ALA A 107 -8.64 32.52 -17.49
C ALA A 107 -7.67 32.62 -18.69
N PRO A 108 -8.12 32.28 -19.92
CA PRO A 108 -7.29 32.43 -21.11
C PRO A 108 -6.80 33.87 -21.25
N GLY A 109 -5.51 34.04 -21.57
CA GLY A 109 -4.84 35.35 -21.68
C GLY A 109 -4.23 35.90 -20.37
N GLN A 110 -4.46 35.24 -19.23
CA GLN A 110 -3.86 35.62 -17.93
C GLN A 110 -2.62 34.78 -17.56
N GLN A 111 -2.30 33.74 -18.33
CA GLN A 111 -1.13 32.89 -18.11
C GLN A 111 -0.40 32.58 -19.42
N LEU A 112 0.92 32.76 -19.40
CA LEU A 112 1.85 32.38 -20.46
C LEU A 112 2.74 31.26 -19.91
N GLN A 113 2.81 30.12 -20.60
CA GLN A 113 3.83 29.10 -20.33
C GLN A 113 4.97 29.27 -21.34
N SER A 114 6.16 29.58 -20.82
CA SER A 114 7.40 29.54 -21.59
C SER A 114 8.15 28.29 -21.18
N ASP A 115 8.43 27.43 -22.16
CA ASP A 115 9.31 26.28 -22.00
C ASP A 115 10.61 26.56 -22.76
N TRP A 116 11.72 25.99 -22.28
CA TRP A 116 13.04 26.17 -22.87
C TRP A 116 13.42 24.90 -23.63
N GLY A 117 13.65 25.02 -24.93
CA GLY A 117 14.19 23.94 -25.76
C GLY A 117 15.61 24.27 -26.21
N GLU A 118 16.59 23.46 -25.82
CA GLU A 118 17.95 23.55 -26.35
C GLU A 118 18.07 22.68 -27.61
N GLN A 119 18.42 23.29 -28.74
CA GLN A 119 18.83 22.56 -29.95
C GLN A 119 20.35 22.56 -30.06
N ALA A 120 20.99 21.45 -29.72
CA ALA A 120 22.39 21.22 -30.05
C ALA A 120 22.52 20.92 -31.55
N ARG A 121 22.96 21.91 -32.34
CA ARG A 121 23.35 21.68 -33.73
C ARG A 121 24.77 21.14 -33.74
N MET A 122 24.95 19.86 -34.09
CA MET A 122 26.29 19.32 -34.37
C MET A 122 26.74 19.82 -35.75
N GLY A 123 27.41 20.96 -35.77
CA GLY A 123 27.96 21.58 -36.97
C GLY A 123 28.78 22.82 -36.59
N TRP A 124 30.07 22.78 -36.90
CA TRP A 124 31.07 23.79 -36.55
C TRP A 124 30.66 25.20 -37.02
N MET A 125 31.00 26.20 -36.21
CA MET A 125 30.72 27.65 -36.31
C MET A 125 29.31 28.12 -35.87
N GLY A 126 29.27 28.63 -34.64
CA GLY A 126 28.89 30.02 -34.36
C GLY A 126 27.43 30.44 -34.52
N SER A 127 26.80 30.71 -33.36
CA SER A 127 25.59 31.53 -33.14
C SER A 127 24.25 30.81 -33.32
N GLY A 128 23.74 30.25 -32.22
CA GLY A 128 22.36 29.78 -32.12
C GLY A 128 21.38 30.94 -31.94
N PHE A 129 20.40 31.04 -32.83
CA PHE A 129 19.26 31.95 -32.69
C PHE A 129 18.16 31.30 -31.85
N VAL A 130 17.60 32.05 -30.89
CA VAL A 130 16.44 31.63 -30.08
C VAL A 130 15.17 31.99 -30.85
N ILE A 131 14.47 30.99 -31.40
CA ILE A 131 13.14 31.18 -32.00
C ILE A 131 12.08 31.03 -30.90
N LEU A 132 11.41 32.13 -30.58
CA LEU A 132 10.27 32.19 -29.65
C LEU A 132 8.99 31.74 -30.37
N THR A 133 8.64 30.46 -30.27
CA THR A 133 7.33 29.98 -30.75
C THR A 133 6.26 30.26 -29.68
N ILE A 134 5.51 31.35 -29.86
CA ILE A 134 4.36 31.69 -29.02
C ILE A 134 3.14 30.94 -29.57
N CYS A 135 2.74 29.84 -28.93
CA CYS A 135 1.46 29.19 -29.21
C CYS A 135 0.34 29.91 -28.46
N LEU A 136 -0.29 30.92 -29.09
CA LEU A 136 -1.67 31.26 -28.73
C LEU A 136 -2.56 30.11 -29.21
N HIS A 137 -3.38 29.54 -28.32
CA HIS A 137 -4.50 28.70 -28.72
C HIS A 137 -5.74 29.59 -28.93
N PRO A 138 -6.15 29.90 -30.16
CA PRO A 138 -7.53 30.30 -30.41
C PRO A 138 -8.29 29.02 -30.75
N HIS A 139 -9.18 28.57 -29.87
CA HIS A 139 -10.52 28.10 -30.26
C HIS A 139 -11.27 27.54 -29.06
N PHE A 140 -12.17 28.37 -28.57
CA PHE A 140 -13.20 28.05 -27.60
C PHE A 140 -14.35 27.34 -28.32
N ARG A 141 -14.68 26.09 -27.96
CA ARG A 141 -16.03 25.54 -28.19
C ARG A 141 -16.81 25.70 -26.88
N LEU A 142 -17.82 26.56 -26.92
CA LEU A 142 -18.78 26.74 -25.82
C LEU A 142 -19.48 25.41 -25.51
N PRO A 143 -19.72 25.05 -24.23
CA PRO A 143 -20.70 24.03 -23.89
C PRO A 143 -22.11 24.56 -24.19
N CYS A 144 -22.90 23.79 -24.94
CA CYS A 144 -24.32 24.08 -25.18
C CYS A 144 -25.08 24.21 -23.85
N PRO A 145 -26.00 25.18 -23.71
CA PRO A 145 -26.85 25.25 -22.53
C PRO A 145 -27.85 24.06 -22.49
N PRO A 146 -28.29 23.63 -21.30
CA PRO A 146 -29.28 22.58 -21.17
C PRO A 146 -30.62 23.08 -21.75
N ARG A 147 -31.25 22.27 -22.60
CA ARG A 147 -32.62 22.51 -23.08
C ARG A 147 -33.54 22.58 -21.86
N SER A 148 -34.08 23.76 -21.60
CA SER A 148 -35.22 23.95 -20.70
C SER A 148 -36.41 23.16 -21.24
N SER A 149 -36.94 22.24 -20.42
CA SER A 149 -38.28 21.69 -20.59
C SER A 149 -39.30 22.82 -20.70
N PHE A 150 -40.00 22.88 -21.81
CA PHE A 150 -41.36 23.41 -21.86
C PHE A 150 -42.30 22.20 -21.78
N MET A 151 -43.29 22.34 -20.90
CA MET A 151 -44.50 21.53 -20.65
C MET A 151 -44.73 20.26 -21.47
#